data_AF-V8NUZ9-F1
#
_entry.id   AF-V8NUZ9-F1
#
_cell.length_a   1.000
_cell.length_b   1.000
_cell.length_c   1.000
_cell.angle_alpha   90.00
_cell.angle_beta   90.00
_cell.angle_gamma   90.00
#
_symmetry.space_group_name_H-M   'P 1'
#
loop_
_entity.id
_entity.type
_entity.pdbx_description
1 polymer ?
#
loop_
_entity_poly.entity_id
_entity_poly.type
_entity_poly.pdbx_seq_one_letter_code
_entity_poly.pdbx_strand_id
1 'polypeptide(L)'
;ITTFQCTKIIINVLPNQPALLKPQTVPNTPAVSRVQDVGSRTLDKYDNCTGSDLNGRIVAKIKSSTENEIDIPLFQDYTIQQQMAQLAKEKDVLSKSIKEHTDWFDSKNQRIATIECKAKEARKKESELKNELKRYYIDIPEADVLQHIDSLIKLTTVQEKILKQQRRICTLDNYPKSNPDILGKVSHLAQIEDDQVAKVISWHLASDMDCIVTLTTSAARRIFDETRVFGMLLGNTIIFDNLEAAIQYRNEVVKTTACPTLLTREGDRIRNTGKFGGLSNKAPPIEKLQGVVFGAPLPPDYNVVCQQIELLQQYKAEFLHCTEVNNELEKLRSFYTSEMGEKKEELDEMKDKLALIEQKLGFRQLPQVVQKNVIHLLL
;
A
#
# COMPACT_ATOMS: atom_id res chain seq x y z
N ILE A 1 19.29 28.38 -7.21
CA ILE A 1 19.77 27.95 -5.88
C ILE A 1 18.69 27.06 -5.30
N THR A 2 18.91 25.75 -5.32
CA THR A 2 17.91 24.77 -4.91
C THR A 2 18.03 24.57 -3.41
N THR A 3 17.08 25.13 -2.67
CA THR A 3 17.02 25.04 -1.21
C THR A 3 16.48 23.67 -0.82
N PHE A 4 17.30 22.82 -0.21
CA PHE A 4 16.82 21.58 0.42
C PHE A 4 16.09 21.94 1.72
N GLN A 5 14.78 21.67 1.79
CA GLN A 5 14.04 21.72 3.04
C GLN A 5 14.17 20.37 3.76
N CYS A 6 14.79 20.41 4.94
CA CYS A 6 14.83 19.29 5.88
C CYS A 6 13.69 19.45 6.89
N THR A 7 12.66 18.61 6.79
CA THR A 7 11.59 18.55 7.79
C THR A 7 12.07 17.76 9.01
N LYS A 8 12.27 18.45 10.14
CA LYS A 8 12.50 17.84 11.46
C LYS A 8 11.25 17.05 11.87
N ILE A 9 11.39 15.74 12.07
CA ILE A 9 10.37 14.92 12.74
C ILE A 9 10.59 15.09 14.25
N ILE A 10 9.61 15.68 14.94
CA ILE A 10 9.59 15.78 16.40
C ILE A 10 8.73 14.63 16.93
N ILE A 11 9.35 13.69 17.63
CA ILE A 11 8.64 12.59 18.30
C ILE A 11 8.43 13.01 19.76
N ASN A 12 7.18 13.35 20.11
CA ASN A 12 6.80 13.59 21.49
C ASN A 12 6.60 12.24 22.20
N VAL A 13 7.56 11.87 23.04
CA VAL A 13 7.46 10.70 23.90
C VAL A 13 6.72 11.11 25.18
N LEU A 14 5.49 10.67 25.33
CA LEU A 14 4.73 10.82 26.58
C LEU A 14 4.99 9.60 27.47
N PRO A 15 5.35 9.79 28.76
CA PRO A 15 5.47 8.68 29.69
C PRO A 15 4.11 8.01 29.88
N ASN A 16 4.07 6.69 29.74
CA ASN A 16 2.86 5.91 29.94
C ASN A 16 2.47 5.90 31.43
N GLN A 17 1.17 5.85 31.74
CA GLN A 17 0.73 5.73 33.13
C GLN A 17 1.21 4.39 33.72
N PRO A 18 1.61 4.36 35.02
CA PRO A 18 2.16 3.16 35.63
C PRO A 18 1.12 2.03 35.63
N ALA A 19 1.47 0.91 35.00
CA ALA A 19 0.66 -0.29 34.99
C ALA A 19 0.94 -1.12 36.25
N LEU A 20 -0.11 -1.47 36.99
CA LEU A 20 -0.04 -2.32 38.17
C LEU A 20 0.28 -3.76 37.75
N LEU A 21 1.55 -4.18 37.89
CA LEU A 21 1.99 -5.54 37.62
C LEU A 21 1.64 -6.48 38.79
N LYS A 22 0.35 -6.75 38.97
CA LYS A 22 -0.11 -7.88 39.79
C LYS A 22 -1.11 -8.72 38.99
N PRO A 23 -1.08 -10.06 39.10
CA PRO A 23 -2.08 -10.91 38.46
C PRO A 23 -3.47 -10.61 39.03
N GLN A 24 -4.49 -10.48 38.18
CA GLN A 24 -5.89 -10.27 38.61
C GLN A 24 -6.53 -11.51 39.25
N THR A 25 -5.85 -12.66 39.24
CA THR A 25 -6.30 -13.89 39.88
C THR A 25 -5.15 -14.58 40.59
N VAL A 26 -5.27 -14.75 41.90
CA VAL A 26 -4.43 -15.67 42.68
C VAL A 26 -4.92 -17.09 42.36
N PRO A 27 -4.06 -18.01 41.89
CA PRO A 27 -4.47 -19.40 41.72
C PRO A 27 -4.79 -20.00 43.09
N ASN A 28 -5.88 -20.77 43.18
CA ASN A 28 -6.29 -21.42 44.42
C ASN A 28 -5.13 -22.23 45.02
N THR A 29 -4.70 -21.85 46.21
CA THR A 29 -3.78 -22.65 47.02
C THR A 29 -4.48 -23.97 47.34
N PRO A 30 -3.94 -25.14 46.95
CA PRO A 30 -4.54 -26.40 47.35
C PRO A 30 -4.39 -26.54 48.86
N ALA A 31 -5.51 -26.73 49.57
CA ALA A 31 -5.48 -27.13 50.97
C ALA A 31 -4.89 -28.54 51.05
N VAL A 32 -3.66 -28.63 51.55
CA VAL A 32 -2.99 -29.91 51.80
C VAL A 32 -3.55 -30.45 53.13
N SER A 33 -4.63 -31.23 53.09
CA SER A 33 -4.97 -32.07 54.24
C SER A 33 -4.11 -33.35 54.18
N ARG A 34 -3.06 -33.39 54.99
CA ARG A 34 -2.42 -34.66 55.35
C ARG A 34 -3.20 -35.23 56.52
N VAL A 35 -4.27 -35.95 56.22
CA VAL A 35 -4.86 -36.89 57.18
C VAL A 35 -4.65 -38.27 56.60
N GLN A 36 -3.78 -39.03 57.26
CA GLN A 36 -3.62 -40.45 56.98
C GLN A 36 -4.97 -41.12 57.23
N ASP A 37 -5.35 -41.98 56.30
CA ASP A 37 -6.50 -42.85 56.39
C ASP A 37 -6.28 -43.81 57.58
N VAL A 38 -6.69 -43.38 58.77
CA VAL A 38 -6.66 -44.20 59.98
C VAL A 38 -8.09 -44.65 60.21
N GLY A 39 -8.29 -45.95 59.95
CA GLY A 39 -9.59 -46.57 59.91
C GLY A 39 -10.43 -46.40 61.17
N SER A 40 -11.74 -46.46 60.93
CA SER A 40 -12.78 -46.99 61.81
C SER A 40 -12.31 -47.36 63.21
N ARG A 41 -12.45 -46.45 64.17
CA ARG A 41 -12.45 -46.76 65.61
C ARG A 41 -13.36 -45.81 66.36
N THR A 42 -14.64 -46.18 66.46
CA THR A 42 -15.46 -45.81 67.61
C THR A 42 -15.02 -46.74 68.74
N LEU A 43 -14.08 -46.29 69.57
CA LEU A 43 -13.72 -46.98 70.80
C LEU A 43 -13.77 -45.94 71.93
N ASP A 44 -14.51 -46.25 72.98
CA ASP A 44 -14.46 -45.49 74.21
C ASP A 44 -13.18 -45.82 74.99
N LYS A 45 -13.00 -45.18 76.15
CA LYS A 45 -11.80 -45.30 76.98
C LYS A 45 -11.56 -46.70 77.58
N TYR A 46 -12.40 -47.69 77.24
CA TYR A 46 -12.34 -49.07 77.75
C TYR A 46 -12.36 -50.15 76.64
N ASP A 47 -12.20 -49.78 75.37
CA ASP A 47 -12.00 -50.73 74.26
C ASP A 47 -13.17 -51.73 74.06
N ASN A 48 -14.42 -51.29 74.27
CA ASN A 48 -15.61 -52.10 73.99
C ASN A 48 -16.18 -51.85 72.59
N CYS A 49 -16.34 -52.91 71.79
CA CYS A 49 -17.12 -52.90 70.55
C CYS A 49 -18.61 -52.69 70.87
N THR A 50 -19.08 -51.45 70.87
CA THR A 50 -20.47 -51.13 71.20
C THR A 50 -21.19 -50.64 69.95
N GLY A 51 -22.23 -51.36 69.50
CA GLY A 51 -23.20 -50.86 68.51
C GLY A 51 -23.25 -51.57 67.14
N SER A 52 -22.65 -52.74 66.99
CA SER A 52 -22.75 -53.57 65.76
C SER A 52 -24.16 -54.10 65.45
N ASP A 53 -25.10 -53.94 66.37
CA ASP A 53 -26.42 -54.58 66.36
C ASP A 53 -27.56 -53.57 66.45
N LEU A 54 -27.24 -52.26 66.30
CA LEU A 54 -28.23 -51.19 66.23
C LEU A 54 -28.66 -50.95 64.79
N ASN A 55 -29.67 -51.69 64.33
CA ASN A 55 -30.41 -51.34 63.11
C ASN A 55 -31.44 -50.24 63.41
N GLY A 56 -31.02 -48.98 63.25
CA GLY A 56 -31.88 -47.82 63.45
C GLY A 56 -31.46 -46.63 62.58
N ARG A 57 -32.42 -45.82 62.15
CA ARG A 57 -32.15 -44.59 61.39
C ARG A 57 -31.67 -43.50 62.36
N ILE A 58 -30.40 -43.12 62.29
CA ILE A 58 -29.88 -41.97 63.02
C ILE A 58 -30.37 -40.69 62.33
N VAL A 59 -31.09 -39.84 63.05
CA VAL A 59 -31.50 -38.51 62.60
C VAL A 59 -30.68 -37.48 63.37
N ALA A 60 -29.66 -36.92 62.74
CA ALA A 60 -28.88 -35.82 63.28
C ALA A 60 -29.60 -34.49 62.98
N LYS A 61 -29.86 -33.68 64.00
CA LYS A 61 -30.47 -32.35 63.87
C LYS A 61 -29.49 -31.30 64.38
N ILE A 62 -28.97 -30.49 63.47
CA ILE A 62 -28.06 -29.38 63.81
C ILE A 62 -28.92 -28.20 64.28
N LYS A 63 -28.64 -27.67 65.47
CA LYS A 63 -29.28 -26.45 65.99
C LYS A 63 -28.22 -25.36 66.11
N SER A 64 -28.49 -24.19 65.53
CA SER A 64 -27.71 -22.98 65.77
C SER A 64 -28.19 -22.28 67.04
N SER A 65 -27.28 -21.66 67.80
CA SER A 65 -27.59 -20.93 69.04
C SER A 65 -27.96 -19.46 68.81
N THR A 66 -27.99 -18.98 67.57
CA THR A 66 -28.40 -17.62 67.20
C THR A 66 -29.49 -17.68 66.14
N GLU A 67 -30.65 -17.07 66.43
CA GLU A 67 -31.86 -17.17 65.61
C GLU A 67 -31.81 -16.43 64.26
N ASN A 68 -30.70 -15.76 63.91
CA ASN A 68 -30.71 -14.76 62.82
C ASN A 68 -29.62 -14.86 61.76
N GLU A 69 -29.00 -16.02 61.52
CA GLU A 69 -28.31 -16.24 60.24
C GLU A 69 -28.25 -17.74 59.95
N ILE A 70 -29.20 -18.19 59.13
CA ILE A 70 -29.27 -19.56 58.62
C ILE A 70 -28.44 -19.60 57.34
N ASP A 71 -27.12 -19.63 57.46
CA ASP A 71 -26.25 -20.27 56.45
C ASP A 71 -26.04 -21.72 56.89
N ILE A 72 -27.14 -22.47 56.98
CA ILE A 72 -27.06 -23.92 56.99
C ILE A 72 -26.57 -24.29 55.59
N PRO A 73 -25.41 -24.97 55.42
CA PRO A 73 -25.06 -25.52 54.13
C PRO A 73 -26.20 -26.45 53.73
N LEU A 74 -26.96 -26.04 52.72
CA LEU A 74 -28.08 -26.82 52.20
C LEU A 74 -27.47 -28.14 51.71
N PHE A 75 -27.59 -29.20 52.50
CA PHE A 75 -27.44 -30.56 52.01
C PHE A 75 -28.65 -30.84 51.13
N GLN A 76 -28.64 -30.23 49.94
CA GLN A 76 -29.48 -30.67 48.84
C GLN A 76 -29.12 -32.13 48.57
N ASP A 77 -30.13 -32.93 48.27
CA ASP A 77 -29.95 -34.31 47.84
C ASP A 77 -28.81 -34.40 46.82
N TYR A 78 -27.90 -35.35 47.01
CA TYR A 78 -26.75 -35.61 46.12
C TYR A 78 -27.19 -35.69 44.64
N THR A 79 -28.39 -36.20 44.38
CA THR A 79 -29.01 -36.28 43.05
C THR A 79 -29.30 -34.90 42.45
N ILE A 80 -29.71 -33.91 43.24
CA ILE A 80 -29.94 -32.53 42.78
C ILE A 80 -28.61 -31.85 42.46
N GLN A 81 -27.59 -32.02 43.32
CA GLN A 81 -26.25 -31.47 43.08
C GLN A 81 -25.61 -32.06 41.82
N GLN A 82 -25.76 -33.38 41.60
CA GLN A 82 -25.28 -34.05 40.40
C GLN A 82 -25.99 -33.54 39.13
N GLN A 83 -27.31 -33.34 39.18
CA GLN A 83 -28.07 -32.75 38.06
C GLN A 83 -27.64 -31.30 37.77
N MET A 84 -27.40 -30.49 38.80
CA MET A 84 -26.94 -29.09 38.64
C MET A 84 -25.54 -29.02 38.04
N ALA A 85 -24.63 -29.88 38.50
CA ALA A 85 -23.28 -29.97 37.94
C ALA A 85 -23.31 -30.44 36.47
N GLN A 86 -24.22 -31.34 36.13
CA GLN A 86 -24.41 -31.80 34.75
C GLN A 86 -24.96 -30.69 33.84
N LEU A 87 -26.02 -29.99 34.27
CA LEU A 87 -26.59 -28.86 33.53
C LEU A 87 -25.60 -27.69 33.38
N ALA A 88 -24.78 -27.42 34.40
CA ALA A 88 -23.73 -26.41 34.33
C ALA A 88 -22.65 -26.78 33.31
N LYS A 89 -22.20 -28.05 33.28
CA LYS A 89 -21.27 -28.53 32.25
C LYS A 89 -21.85 -28.44 30.85
N GLU A 90 -23.11 -28.83 30.66
CA GLU A 90 -23.80 -28.74 29.37
C GLU A 90 -23.94 -27.28 28.91
N LYS A 91 -24.27 -26.37 29.82
CA LYS A 91 -24.29 -24.92 29.56
C LYS A 91 -22.92 -24.43 29.08
N ASP A 92 -21.85 -24.76 29.79
CA ASP A 92 -20.50 -24.28 29.48
C ASP A 92 -20.05 -24.80 28.10
N VAL A 93 -20.35 -26.06 27.79
CA VAL A 93 -20.05 -26.68 26.48
C VAL A 93 -20.84 -25.99 25.35
N LEU A 94 -22.15 -25.81 25.52
CA LEU A 94 -22.99 -25.15 24.52
C LEU A 94 -22.58 -23.69 24.31
N SER A 95 -22.31 -22.95 25.39
CA SER A 95 -21.87 -21.56 25.33
C SER A 95 -20.54 -21.43 24.58
N LYS A 96 -19.59 -22.34 24.84
CA LYS A 96 -18.33 -22.38 24.11
C LYS A 96 -18.55 -22.64 22.61
N SER A 97 -19.41 -23.60 22.26
CA SER A 97 -19.71 -23.92 20.86
C SER A 97 -20.41 -22.76 20.13
N ILE A 98 -21.39 -22.11 20.76
CA ILE A 98 -22.07 -20.91 20.22
C ILE A 98 -21.06 -19.79 19.95
N LYS A 99 -20.12 -19.58 20.87
CA LYS A 99 -19.06 -18.59 20.70
C LYS A 99 -18.18 -18.92 19.50
N GLU A 100 -17.72 -20.16 19.37
CA GLU A 100 -16.89 -20.61 18.23
C GLU A 100 -17.60 -20.40 16.88
N HIS A 101 -18.89 -20.74 16.80
CA HIS A 101 -19.69 -20.47 15.60
C HIS A 101 -19.84 -18.97 15.32
N THR A 102 -20.12 -18.16 16.35
CA THR A 102 -20.24 -16.70 16.22
C THR A 102 -18.94 -16.06 15.73
N ASP A 103 -17.81 -16.42 16.33
CA ASP A 103 -16.48 -15.94 15.94
C ASP A 103 -16.16 -16.33 14.47
N TRP A 104 -16.60 -17.52 14.03
CA TRP A 104 -16.47 -17.97 12.64
C TRP A 104 -17.31 -17.11 11.68
N PHE A 105 -18.56 -16.80 12.03
CA PHE A 105 -19.43 -15.92 11.24
C PHE A 105 -18.83 -14.52 11.10
N ASP A 106 -18.37 -13.95 12.22
CA ASP A 106 -17.74 -12.62 12.24
C ASP A 106 -16.48 -12.59 11.37
N SER A 107 -15.63 -13.61 11.48
CA SER A 107 -14.42 -13.74 10.65
C SER A 107 -14.73 -13.79 9.15
N LYS A 108 -15.78 -14.52 8.75
CA LYS A 108 -16.22 -14.62 7.36
C LYS A 108 -16.81 -13.30 6.86
N ASN A 109 -17.66 -12.66 7.65
CA ASN A 109 -18.23 -11.35 7.34
C ASN A 109 -17.15 -10.29 7.14
N GLN A 110 -16.15 -10.27 8.02
CA GLN A 110 -15.00 -9.37 7.90
C GLN A 110 -14.22 -9.61 6.61
N ARG A 111 -14.02 -10.88 6.20
CA ARG A 111 -13.34 -11.22 4.95
C ARG A 111 -14.14 -10.75 3.72
N ILE A 112 -15.46 -10.94 3.71
CA ILE A 112 -16.33 -10.44 2.65
C ILE A 112 -16.24 -8.92 2.57
N ALA A 113 -16.41 -8.22 3.70
CA ALA A 113 -16.32 -6.76 3.74
C ALA A 113 -14.97 -6.22 3.24
N THR A 114 -13.88 -6.92 3.55
CA THR A 114 -12.53 -6.56 3.08
C THR A 114 -12.43 -6.67 1.55
N ILE A 115 -12.94 -7.76 0.97
CA ILE A 115 -12.87 -7.97 -0.48
C ILE A 115 -13.83 -7.05 -1.23
N GLU A 116 -15.00 -6.76 -0.65
CA GLU A 116 -15.91 -5.73 -1.18
C GLU A 116 -15.27 -4.35 -1.21
N CYS A 117 -14.50 -3.98 -0.17
CA CYS A 117 -13.75 -2.74 -0.14
C CYS A 117 -12.73 -2.70 -1.29
N LYS A 118 -11.94 -3.76 -1.45
CA LYS A 118 -10.97 -3.88 -2.55
C LYS A 118 -11.63 -3.81 -3.93
N ALA A 119 -12.78 -4.47 -4.11
CA ALA A 119 -13.54 -4.44 -5.36
C ALA A 119 -14.01 -3.01 -5.70
N LYS A 120 -14.47 -2.24 -4.69
CA LYS A 120 -14.88 -0.84 -4.87
C LYS A 120 -13.69 0.06 -5.22
N GLU A 121 -12.56 -0.13 -4.56
CA GLU A 121 -11.34 0.62 -4.83
C GLU A 121 -10.80 0.35 -6.24
N ALA A 122 -10.72 -0.92 -6.64
CA ALA A 122 -10.29 -1.31 -7.99
C ALA A 122 -11.22 -0.71 -9.06
N ARG A 123 -12.55 -0.79 -8.88
CA ARG A 123 -13.53 -0.16 -9.80
C ARG A 123 -13.37 1.36 -9.88
N LYS A 124 -13.10 2.02 -8.76
CA LYS A 124 -12.89 3.47 -8.74
C LYS A 124 -11.65 3.83 -9.55
N LYS A 125 -10.53 3.14 -9.31
CA LYS A 125 -9.27 3.34 -10.01
C LYS A 125 -9.38 3.03 -11.51
N GLU A 126 -10.08 1.96 -11.87
CA GLU A 126 -10.39 1.62 -13.26
C GLU A 126 -11.16 2.76 -13.96
N SER A 127 -12.19 3.32 -13.30
CA SER A 127 -12.97 4.45 -13.81
C SER A 127 -12.15 5.73 -13.95
N GLU A 128 -11.26 6.02 -13.00
CA GLU A 128 -10.33 7.16 -13.06
C GLU A 128 -9.41 7.05 -14.28
N LEU A 129 -8.79 5.89 -14.48
CA LEU A 129 -7.93 5.61 -15.65
C LEU A 129 -8.73 5.69 -16.97
N LYS A 130 -9.97 5.18 -17.00
CA LYS A 130 -10.86 5.28 -18.16
C LYS A 130 -11.17 6.74 -18.51
N ASN A 131 -11.41 7.58 -17.51
CA ASN A 131 -11.68 9.00 -17.71
C ASN A 131 -10.43 9.77 -18.17
N GLU A 132 -9.24 9.35 -17.74
CA GLU A 132 -7.99 9.91 -18.23
C GLU A 132 -7.75 9.56 -19.70
N LEU A 133 -8.02 8.32 -20.12
CA LEU A 133 -7.94 7.90 -21.52
C LEU A 133 -8.87 8.71 -22.43
N LYS A 134 -10.06 9.08 -21.95
CA LYS A 134 -10.98 9.96 -22.68
C LYS A 134 -10.40 11.36 -22.93
N ARG A 135 -9.52 11.87 -22.08
CA ARG A 135 -8.83 13.17 -22.31
C ARG A 135 -7.91 13.10 -23.52
N TYR A 136 -7.44 11.89 -23.87
CA TYR A 136 -6.67 11.61 -25.07
C TYR A 136 -7.55 11.18 -26.26
N TYR A 137 -8.88 11.32 -26.17
CA TYR A 137 -9.84 10.87 -27.18
C TYR A 137 -9.78 9.36 -27.47
N ILE A 138 -9.41 8.56 -26.45
CA ILE A 138 -9.40 7.10 -26.52
C ILE A 138 -10.64 6.58 -25.80
N ASP A 139 -11.62 6.10 -26.56
CA ASP A 139 -12.82 5.48 -26.03
C ASP A 139 -12.70 3.96 -25.96
N ILE A 140 -12.85 3.42 -24.75
CA ILE A 140 -12.81 1.97 -24.50
C ILE A 140 -14.25 1.42 -24.47
N PRO A 141 -14.59 0.44 -25.34
CA PRO A 141 -15.91 -0.20 -25.38
C PRO A 141 -16.21 -0.99 -24.11
N GLU A 142 -17.47 -1.37 -23.90
CA GLU A 142 -17.87 -2.23 -22.76
C GLU A 142 -17.64 -3.72 -23.04
N ALA A 143 -17.63 -4.13 -24.31
CA ALA A 143 -17.32 -5.48 -24.75
C ALA A 143 -15.91 -5.57 -25.36
N ASP A 144 -15.30 -6.75 -25.28
CA ASP A 144 -13.98 -7.07 -25.87
C ASP A 144 -12.84 -6.11 -25.47
N VAL A 145 -12.94 -5.57 -24.25
CA VAL A 145 -12.02 -4.57 -23.68
C VAL A 145 -10.55 -4.94 -23.88
N LEU A 146 -10.15 -6.17 -23.53
CA LEU A 146 -8.76 -6.62 -23.60
C LEU A 146 -8.22 -6.65 -25.03
N GLN A 147 -9.00 -7.17 -25.98
CA GLN A 147 -8.60 -7.24 -27.38
C GLN A 147 -8.49 -5.85 -28.01
N HIS A 148 -9.41 -4.96 -27.64
CA HIS A 148 -9.38 -3.57 -28.08
C HIS A 148 -8.12 -2.86 -27.56
N ILE A 149 -7.81 -2.97 -26.26
CA ILE A 149 -6.61 -2.38 -25.67
C ILE A 149 -5.34 -2.92 -26.31
N ASP A 150 -5.25 -4.24 -26.54
CA ASP A 150 -4.08 -4.83 -27.17
C ASP A 150 -3.87 -4.33 -28.60
N SER A 151 -4.97 -4.11 -29.33
CA SER A 151 -4.93 -3.51 -30.66
C SER A 151 -4.46 -2.06 -30.61
N LEU A 152 -4.95 -1.27 -29.64
CA LEU A 152 -4.52 0.12 -29.43
C LEU A 152 -3.02 0.18 -29.07
N ILE A 153 -2.56 -0.56 -28.07
CA ILE A 153 -1.13 -0.60 -27.68
C ILE A 153 -0.26 -0.96 -28.88
N LYS A 154 -0.68 -1.92 -29.70
CA LYS A 154 0.06 -2.30 -30.91
C LYS A 154 0.13 -1.15 -31.93
N LEU A 155 -0.97 -0.44 -32.17
CA LEU A 155 -0.98 0.73 -33.06
C LEU A 155 -0.09 1.86 -32.52
N THR A 156 -0.21 2.18 -31.23
CA THR A 156 0.53 3.27 -30.60
C THR A 156 2.03 2.98 -30.55
N THR A 157 2.45 1.73 -30.33
CA THR A 157 3.87 1.33 -30.39
C THR A 157 4.46 1.41 -31.81
N VAL A 158 3.64 1.21 -32.86
CA VAL A 158 4.06 1.46 -34.25
C VAL A 158 4.26 2.97 -34.47
N GLN A 159 3.34 3.80 -33.99
CA GLN A 159 3.46 5.26 -34.07
C GLN A 159 4.70 5.77 -33.34
N GLU A 160 4.99 5.25 -32.14
CA GLU A 160 6.21 5.57 -31.38
C GLU A 160 7.49 5.29 -32.20
N LYS A 161 7.55 4.13 -32.86
CA LYS A 161 8.69 3.76 -33.71
C LYS A 161 8.85 4.70 -34.91
N ILE A 162 7.74 5.10 -35.53
CA ILE A 162 7.74 6.05 -36.65
C ILE A 162 8.25 7.42 -36.18
N LEU A 163 7.71 7.94 -35.08
CA LEU A 163 8.12 9.23 -34.50
C LEU A 163 9.60 9.24 -34.08
N LYS A 164 10.16 8.09 -33.72
CA LYS A 164 11.57 7.94 -33.37
C LYS A 164 12.49 7.95 -34.60
N GLN A 165 12.05 7.51 -35.78
CA GLN A 165 12.93 7.28 -36.93
C GLN A 165 13.20 8.55 -37.76
N GLN A 166 12.24 9.46 -37.86
CA GLN A 166 12.34 10.61 -38.76
C GLN A 166 13.01 11.81 -38.07
N ARG A 167 14.34 11.86 -38.00
CA ARG A 167 15.04 13.06 -37.49
C ARG A 167 16.48 13.19 -37.96
N ARG A 168 16.98 14.43 -37.91
CA ARG A 168 18.39 14.74 -38.03
C ARG A 168 19.15 14.16 -36.84
N ILE A 169 20.21 13.41 -37.12
CA ILE A 169 21.08 12.78 -36.13
C ILE A 169 22.52 13.19 -36.46
N CYS A 170 23.31 13.49 -35.44
CA CYS A 170 24.74 13.74 -35.61
C CYS A 170 25.45 12.43 -36.01
N THR A 171 26.32 12.49 -37.01
CA THR A 171 27.09 11.32 -37.49
C THR A 171 28.43 11.15 -36.78
N LEU A 172 28.84 12.10 -35.93
CA LEU A 172 30.04 11.93 -35.12
C LEU A 172 29.90 10.74 -34.20
N ASP A 173 30.99 10.00 -33.98
CA ASP A 173 30.97 8.88 -33.05
C ASP A 173 30.74 9.37 -31.62
N ASN A 174 29.88 8.67 -30.89
CA ASN A 174 29.65 8.99 -29.49
C ASN A 174 30.83 8.53 -28.61
N TYR A 175 31.07 9.24 -27.51
CA TYR A 175 32.11 8.85 -26.56
C TYR A 175 31.59 7.73 -25.63
N PRO A 176 32.36 6.65 -25.37
CA PRO A 176 31.94 5.57 -24.50
C PRO A 176 31.61 6.08 -23.07
N LYS A 177 30.41 5.77 -22.58
CA LYS A 177 29.95 6.15 -21.23
C LYS A 177 30.47 5.20 -20.14
N SER A 178 31.76 4.84 -20.19
CA SER A 178 32.38 3.95 -19.19
C SER A 178 32.78 4.71 -17.91
N ASN A 179 32.98 6.02 -17.99
CA ASN A 179 33.44 6.85 -16.88
C ASN A 179 32.36 7.87 -16.46
N PRO A 180 31.92 7.89 -15.19
CA PRO A 180 30.89 8.83 -14.71
C PRO A 180 31.34 10.30 -14.73
N ASP A 181 32.66 10.56 -14.75
CA ASP A 181 33.20 11.92 -14.82
C ASP A 181 33.13 12.53 -16.23
N ILE A 182 32.70 11.75 -17.24
CA ILE A 182 32.62 12.17 -18.64
C ILE A 182 31.15 12.29 -19.04
N LEU A 183 30.74 13.50 -19.43
CA LEU A 183 29.37 13.76 -19.88
C LEU A 183 29.13 13.26 -21.31
N GLY A 184 30.11 13.45 -22.19
CA GLY A 184 30.07 13.05 -23.59
C GLY A 184 30.58 14.13 -24.53
N LYS A 185 30.40 13.93 -25.84
CA LYS A 185 30.79 14.94 -26.85
C LYS A 185 29.76 16.04 -26.96
N VAL A 186 30.21 17.27 -27.22
CA VAL A 186 29.33 18.46 -27.40
C VAL A 186 28.19 18.18 -28.39
N SER A 187 28.51 17.57 -29.53
CA SER A 187 27.55 17.18 -30.57
C SER A 187 26.38 16.30 -30.12
N HIS A 188 26.54 15.55 -29.01
CA HIS A 188 25.56 14.61 -28.49
C HIS A 188 24.86 15.10 -27.22
N LEU A 189 25.36 16.19 -26.62
CA LEU A 189 24.83 16.76 -25.37
C LEU A 189 23.73 17.79 -25.61
N ALA A 190 23.56 18.25 -26.85
CA ALA A 190 22.55 19.21 -27.23
C ALA A 190 21.79 18.75 -28.47
N GLN A 191 20.53 19.17 -28.54
CA GLN A 191 19.65 18.99 -29.69
C GLN A 191 19.06 20.34 -30.05
N ILE A 192 18.91 20.60 -31.35
CA ILE A 192 18.38 21.84 -31.89
C ILE A 192 17.20 21.50 -32.79
N GLU A 193 16.04 22.03 -32.44
CA GLU A 193 14.78 21.83 -33.16
C GLU A 193 14.80 22.47 -34.55
N ASP A 194 15.21 23.74 -34.64
CA ASP A 194 15.23 24.46 -35.91
C ASP A 194 16.42 24.09 -36.80
N ASP A 195 16.16 23.70 -38.05
CA ASP A 195 17.20 23.27 -38.99
C ASP A 195 18.14 24.38 -39.44
N GLN A 196 17.64 25.61 -39.56
CA GLN A 196 18.49 26.75 -39.94
C GLN A 196 19.42 27.13 -38.80
N VAL A 197 18.92 27.13 -37.56
CA VAL A 197 19.71 27.35 -36.35
C VAL A 197 20.73 26.22 -36.18
N ALA A 198 20.33 24.96 -36.37
CA ALA A 198 21.23 23.82 -36.30
C ALA A 198 22.37 23.93 -37.32
N LYS A 199 22.05 24.28 -38.57
CA LYS A 199 23.03 24.52 -39.64
C LYS A 199 24.05 25.59 -39.23
N VAL A 200 23.60 26.75 -38.77
CA VAL A 200 24.52 27.88 -38.48
C VAL A 200 25.32 27.67 -37.20
N ILE A 201 24.70 27.09 -36.16
CA ILE A 201 25.40 26.78 -34.91
C ILE A 201 26.42 25.66 -35.14
N SER A 202 26.05 24.57 -35.82
CA SER A 202 26.99 23.48 -36.11
C SER A 202 28.14 23.93 -37.00
N TRP A 203 27.87 24.78 -38.01
CA TRP A 203 28.94 25.39 -38.79
C TRP A 203 29.83 26.31 -37.94
N HIS A 204 29.25 27.10 -37.04
CA HIS A 204 30.03 27.97 -36.16
C HIS A 204 30.94 27.18 -35.22
N LEU A 205 30.43 26.05 -34.70
CA LEU A 205 31.10 25.15 -33.76
C LEU A 205 31.82 23.98 -34.43
N ALA A 206 32.01 23.98 -35.76
CA ALA A 206 32.41 22.77 -36.50
C ALA A 206 33.68 22.11 -35.93
N SER A 207 34.65 22.90 -35.46
CA SER A 207 35.89 22.40 -34.85
C SER A 207 35.73 21.92 -33.40
N ASP A 208 34.68 22.34 -32.71
CA ASP A 208 34.47 22.12 -31.28
C ASP A 208 33.34 21.12 -30.99
N MET A 209 32.57 20.69 -31.99
CA MET A 209 31.49 19.71 -31.84
C MET A 209 31.97 18.31 -31.43
N ASP A 210 33.23 17.99 -31.72
CA ASP A 210 33.87 16.73 -31.33
C ASP A 210 34.55 16.79 -29.95
N CYS A 211 34.54 17.97 -29.29
CA CYS A 211 35.11 18.12 -27.96
C CYS A 211 34.35 17.29 -26.92
N ILE A 212 35.10 16.70 -25.98
CA ILE A 212 34.55 15.94 -24.85
C ILE A 212 34.34 16.88 -23.66
N VAL A 213 33.16 16.82 -23.08
CA VAL A 213 32.80 17.55 -21.86
C VAL A 213 32.98 16.62 -20.66
N THR A 214 33.76 17.08 -19.68
CA THR A 214 34.04 16.36 -18.43
C THR A 214 33.55 17.15 -17.22
N LEU A 215 33.09 16.46 -16.19
CA LEU A 215 32.68 17.06 -14.90
C LEU A 215 33.86 17.58 -14.09
N THR A 216 35.03 16.94 -14.19
CA THR A 216 36.19 17.24 -13.35
C THR A 216 37.44 17.54 -14.19
N THR A 217 38.28 18.43 -13.68
CA THR A 217 39.58 18.76 -14.29
C THR A 217 40.52 17.55 -14.30
N SER A 218 40.41 16.66 -13.31
CA SER A 218 41.17 15.41 -13.28
C SER A 218 40.77 14.48 -14.41
N ALA A 219 39.47 14.34 -14.71
CA ALA A 219 39.01 13.59 -15.87
C ALA A 219 39.44 14.23 -17.19
N ALA A 220 39.33 15.57 -17.30
CA ALA A 220 39.84 16.30 -18.45
C ALA A 220 41.33 16.00 -18.68
N ARG A 221 42.15 16.03 -17.62
CA ARG A 221 43.60 15.78 -17.72
C ARG A 221 43.93 14.35 -18.17
N ARG A 222 43.18 13.34 -17.66
CA ARG A 222 43.35 11.95 -18.09
C ARG A 222 43.08 11.75 -19.58
N ILE A 223 42.11 12.48 -20.14
CA ILE A 223 41.76 12.46 -21.57
C ILE A 223 42.69 13.37 -22.38
N PHE A 224 43.18 14.44 -21.77
CA PHE A 224 44.03 15.45 -22.40
C PHE A 224 45.38 14.88 -22.87
N ASP A 225 45.93 13.94 -22.11
CA ASP A 225 47.13 13.21 -22.53
C ASP A 225 46.90 12.39 -23.83
N GLU A 226 45.64 12.18 -24.23
CA GLU A 226 45.23 11.48 -25.45
C GLU A 226 44.62 12.40 -26.53
N THR A 227 44.01 13.56 -26.19
CA THR A 227 43.39 14.50 -27.15
C THR A 227 43.30 15.95 -26.64
N ARG A 228 43.38 16.95 -27.55
CA ARG A 228 43.37 18.40 -27.25
C ARG A 228 42.01 18.93 -26.74
N VAL A 229 42.01 19.78 -25.70
CA VAL A 229 40.87 20.63 -25.21
C VAL A 229 41.49 21.92 -24.58
N PHE A 230 41.01 23.18 -24.67
CA PHE A 230 39.69 23.81 -24.49
C PHE A 230 39.62 25.22 -25.15
N GLY A 231 38.40 25.65 -25.50
CA GLY A 231 37.99 27.05 -25.74
C GLY A 231 36.52 27.25 -25.29
N MET A 232 36.08 28.51 -25.08
CA MET A 232 34.64 28.80 -24.90
C MET A 232 33.90 28.42 -26.19
N LEU A 233 33.06 27.37 -26.16
CA LEU A 233 32.41 26.80 -27.34
C LEU A 233 31.63 27.85 -28.14
N LEU A 234 30.61 28.49 -27.53
CA LEU A 234 29.76 29.46 -28.21
C LEU A 234 30.17 30.93 -27.98
N GLY A 235 31.01 31.21 -26.99
CA GLY A 235 31.35 32.58 -26.62
C GLY A 235 30.12 33.46 -26.35
N ASN A 236 30.24 34.77 -26.60
CA ASN A 236 29.10 35.67 -26.70
C ASN A 236 28.61 35.66 -28.16
N THR A 237 27.64 34.79 -28.46
CA THR A 237 27.01 34.68 -29.79
C THR A 237 25.50 34.89 -29.69
N ILE A 238 24.92 35.67 -30.63
CA ILE A 238 23.48 35.96 -30.71
C ILE A 238 22.97 35.58 -32.11
N ILE A 239 21.75 35.07 -32.19
CA ILE A 239 21.09 34.70 -33.44
C ILE A 239 19.98 35.70 -33.77
N PHE A 240 19.96 36.17 -35.01
CA PHE A 240 18.93 37.02 -35.59
C PHE A 240 18.18 36.29 -36.70
N ASP A 241 16.95 36.71 -36.99
CA ASP A 241 16.18 36.12 -38.08
C ASP A 241 16.79 36.43 -39.45
N ASN A 242 17.25 37.67 -39.67
CA ASN A 242 17.83 38.13 -40.93
C ASN A 242 19.05 39.05 -40.74
N LEU A 243 19.76 39.32 -41.84
CA LEU A 243 20.97 40.13 -41.85
C LEU A 243 20.74 41.60 -41.46
N GLU A 244 19.61 42.19 -41.87
CA GLU A 244 19.30 43.59 -41.60
C GLU A 244 19.17 43.86 -40.09
N ALA A 245 18.42 43.01 -39.38
CA ALA A 245 18.26 43.11 -37.93
C ALA A 245 19.60 42.94 -37.19
N ALA A 246 20.46 42.01 -37.65
CA ALA A 246 21.78 41.81 -37.08
C ALA A 246 22.69 43.04 -37.26
N ILE A 247 22.66 43.67 -38.45
CA ILE A 247 23.43 44.90 -38.73
C ILE A 247 22.94 46.06 -37.86
N GLN A 248 21.62 46.25 -37.75
CA GLN A 248 21.03 47.29 -36.92
C GLN A 248 21.45 47.13 -35.45
N TYR A 249 21.32 45.92 -34.90
CA TYR A 249 21.75 45.61 -33.53
C TYR A 249 23.22 45.93 -33.32
N ARG A 250 24.09 45.50 -34.24
CA ARG A 250 25.52 45.79 -34.14
C ARG A 250 25.78 47.29 -34.08
N ASN A 251 25.18 48.06 -34.99
CA ASN A 251 25.41 49.51 -35.09
C ASN A 251 25.07 50.25 -33.80
N GLU A 252 24.06 49.79 -33.06
CA GLU A 252 23.73 50.35 -31.76
C GLU A 252 24.66 49.87 -30.64
N VAL A 253 24.97 48.56 -30.60
CA VAL A 253 25.78 47.99 -29.51
C VAL A 253 27.23 48.45 -29.53
N VAL A 254 27.84 48.59 -30.72
CA VAL A 254 29.25 49.03 -30.83
C VAL A 254 29.49 50.45 -30.31
N LYS A 255 28.42 51.26 -30.16
CA LYS A 255 28.53 52.61 -29.59
C LYS A 255 28.84 52.59 -28.10
N THR A 256 28.46 51.52 -27.40
CA THR A 256 28.55 51.44 -25.94
C THR A 256 29.46 50.32 -25.46
N THR A 257 29.49 49.18 -26.15
CA THR A 257 30.18 47.97 -25.69
C THR A 257 30.70 47.13 -26.86
N ALA A 258 31.52 46.12 -26.56
CA ALA A 258 31.98 45.17 -27.56
C ALA A 258 30.81 44.31 -28.08
N CYS A 259 30.62 44.28 -29.39
CA CYS A 259 29.55 43.51 -30.02
C CYS A 259 29.88 42.00 -30.03
N PRO A 260 28.92 41.13 -29.68
CA PRO A 260 29.06 39.68 -29.81
C PRO A 260 29.21 39.23 -31.27
N THR A 261 29.54 37.95 -31.48
CA THR A 261 29.39 37.34 -32.80
C THR A 261 27.90 37.21 -33.11
N LEU A 262 27.46 37.68 -34.27
CA LEU A 262 26.07 37.58 -34.69
C LEU A 262 25.96 36.53 -35.78
N LEU A 263 24.97 35.66 -35.66
CA LEU A 263 24.58 34.70 -36.68
C LEU A 263 23.16 35.02 -37.15
N THR A 264 22.85 34.76 -38.41
CA THR A 264 21.49 34.85 -38.93
C THR A 264 20.96 33.47 -39.29
N ARG A 265 19.64 33.26 -39.24
CA ARG A 265 19.03 32.00 -39.71
C ARG A 265 19.30 31.76 -41.20
N GLU A 266 19.45 32.83 -41.97
CA GLU A 266 19.81 32.80 -43.39
C GLU A 266 21.25 32.28 -43.63
N GLY A 267 22.11 32.31 -42.62
CA GLY A 267 23.46 31.75 -42.67
C GLY A 267 24.59 32.77 -42.61
N ASP A 268 24.31 34.05 -42.39
CA ASP A 268 25.35 35.07 -42.32
C ASP A 268 25.99 35.12 -40.94
N ARG A 269 27.30 35.35 -40.92
CA ARG A 269 28.07 35.56 -39.71
C ARG A 269 28.73 36.92 -39.71
N ILE A 270 28.45 37.69 -38.66
CA ILE A 270 29.14 38.94 -38.36
C ILE A 270 30.00 38.70 -37.11
N ARG A 271 31.32 38.59 -37.29
CA ARG A 271 32.23 38.38 -36.16
C ARG A 271 32.26 39.61 -35.24
N ASN A 272 32.56 39.42 -33.96
CA ASN A 272 32.78 40.52 -33.01
C ASN A 272 33.73 41.62 -33.55
N THR A 273 34.79 41.23 -34.26
CA THR A 273 35.78 42.11 -34.94
C THR A 273 35.23 42.97 -36.08
N GLY A 274 34.01 42.73 -36.56
CA GLY A 274 33.41 43.53 -37.64
C GLY A 274 33.89 43.16 -39.03
N LYS A 275 34.27 41.90 -39.24
CA LYS A 275 34.50 41.36 -40.59
C LYS A 275 33.15 41.02 -41.23
N PHE A 276 32.87 41.65 -42.37
CA PHE A 276 31.66 41.46 -43.16
C PHE A 276 31.99 40.84 -44.52
N GLY A 277 31.10 40.00 -45.05
CA GLY A 277 31.19 39.46 -46.41
C GLY A 277 32.22 38.34 -46.63
N GLY A 278 32.14 37.69 -47.78
CA GLY A 278 33.00 36.56 -48.18
C GLY A 278 32.42 35.18 -47.87
N LEU A 279 32.85 34.16 -48.62
CA LEU A 279 32.35 32.79 -48.51
C LEU A 279 32.49 32.22 -47.09
N SER A 280 33.55 32.60 -46.37
CA SER A 280 33.80 32.17 -44.99
C SER A 280 32.87 32.81 -43.95
N ASN A 281 32.03 33.77 -44.33
CA ASN A 281 31.01 34.37 -43.45
C ASN A 281 29.59 33.93 -43.83
N LYS A 282 29.45 32.97 -44.74
CA LYS A 282 28.18 32.37 -45.09
C LYS A 282 28.19 30.87 -44.78
N ALA A 283 27.21 30.41 -44.03
CA ALA A 283 27.04 29.01 -43.70
C ALA A 283 26.76 28.22 -44.99
N PRO A 284 27.45 27.08 -45.21
CA PRO A 284 27.13 26.21 -46.33
C PRO A 284 25.74 25.56 -46.12
N PRO A 285 25.13 25.03 -47.19
CA PRO A 285 23.96 24.14 -47.06
C PRO A 285 24.22 22.99 -46.08
N ILE A 286 23.18 22.57 -45.36
CA ILE A 286 23.30 21.60 -44.26
C ILE A 286 23.86 20.25 -44.72
N GLU A 287 23.60 19.88 -45.97
CA GLU A 287 24.08 18.63 -46.61
C GLU A 287 25.62 18.63 -46.73
N LYS A 288 26.24 19.81 -46.86
CA LYS A 288 27.70 19.95 -46.94
C LYS A 288 28.39 19.83 -45.59
N LEU A 289 27.65 19.81 -44.48
CA LEU A 289 28.20 19.58 -43.15
C LEU A 289 28.47 18.09 -42.88
N GLN A 290 28.15 17.19 -43.83
CA GLN A 290 28.47 15.75 -43.78
C GLN A 290 28.01 15.04 -42.50
N GLY A 291 26.87 15.50 -41.94
CA GLY A 291 26.29 14.95 -40.71
C GLY A 291 26.94 15.44 -39.41
N VAL A 292 27.95 16.31 -39.48
CA VAL A 292 28.47 17.08 -38.32
C VAL A 292 27.50 18.23 -38.03
N VAL A 293 26.29 17.85 -37.62
CA VAL A 293 25.20 18.75 -37.26
C VAL A 293 24.60 18.25 -35.96
N PHE A 294 24.11 19.15 -35.11
CA PHE A 294 23.42 18.74 -33.88
C PHE A 294 22.27 17.80 -34.21
N GLY A 295 21.82 16.99 -33.26
CA GLY A 295 20.58 16.22 -33.42
C GLY A 295 19.35 17.14 -33.39
N ALA A 296 18.24 16.70 -33.99
CA ALA A 296 16.93 17.26 -33.67
C ALA A 296 16.34 16.52 -32.45
N PRO A 297 15.59 17.21 -31.58
CA PRO A 297 14.91 16.58 -30.46
C PRO A 297 13.81 15.63 -30.94
N LEU A 298 13.35 14.77 -30.03
CA LEU A 298 12.18 13.95 -30.31
C LEU A 298 10.95 14.86 -30.50
N PRO A 299 10.04 14.55 -31.43
CA PRO A 299 8.81 15.31 -31.60
C PRO A 299 8.03 15.39 -30.28
N PRO A 300 7.36 16.51 -29.96
CA PRO A 300 6.53 16.62 -28.76
C PRO A 300 5.50 15.48 -28.64
N ASP A 301 4.93 15.06 -29.78
CA ASP A 301 3.95 13.98 -29.88
C ASP A 301 4.51 12.61 -29.45
N TYR A 302 5.83 12.41 -29.49
CA TYR A 302 6.45 11.18 -29.01
C TYR A 302 6.16 10.96 -27.53
N ASN A 303 6.30 12.01 -26.71
CA ASN A 303 6.04 11.91 -25.28
C ASN A 303 4.56 11.65 -24.99
N VAL A 304 3.66 12.24 -25.78
CA VAL A 304 2.21 12.00 -25.68
C VAL A 304 1.89 10.54 -26.01
N VAL A 305 2.48 10.00 -27.08
CA VAL A 305 2.35 8.60 -27.47
C VAL A 305 2.88 7.66 -26.38
N CYS A 306 4.04 7.94 -25.78
CA CYS A 306 4.56 7.15 -24.66
C CYS A 306 3.60 7.16 -23.46
N GLN A 307 3.08 8.34 -23.08
CA GLN A 307 2.11 8.46 -21.99
C GLN A 307 0.81 7.68 -22.28
N GLN A 308 0.31 7.72 -23.52
CA GLN A 308 -0.84 6.93 -23.93
C GLN A 308 -0.59 5.42 -23.79
N ILE A 309 0.59 4.94 -24.19
CA ILE A 309 0.98 3.53 -24.05
C ILE A 309 1.00 3.12 -22.58
N GLU A 310 1.65 3.92 -21.72
CA GLU A 310 1.71 3.66 -20.27
C GLU A 310 0.32 3.63 -19.65
N LEU A 311 -0.54 4.59 -20.00
CA LEU A 311 -1.89 4.68 -19.47
C LEU A 311 -2.76 3.50 -19.92
N LEU A 312 -2.65 3.08 -21.19
CA LEU A 312 -3.34 1.88 -21.69
C LEU A 312 -2.88 0.60 -20.97
N GLN A 313 -1.58 0.48 -20.67
CA GLN A 313 -1.05 -0.65 -19.91
C GLN A 313 -1.55 -0.66 -18.46
N GLN A 314 -1.58 0.51 -17.80
CA GLN A 314 -2.13 0.65 -16.46
C GLN A 314 -3.61 0.31 -16.42
N TYR A 315 -4.40 0.82 -17.38
CA TYR A 315 -5.82 0.48 -17.49
C TYR A 315 -6.02 -1.03 -17.70
N LYS A 316 -5.23 -1.66 -18.58
CA LYS A 316 -5.30 -3.12 -18.80
C LYS A 316 -5.07 -3.91 -17.52
N ALA A 317 -4.02 -3.55 -16.77
CA ALA A 317 -3.68 -4.22 -15.52
C ALA A 317 -4.78 -4.04 -14.46
N GLU A 318 -5.32 -2.83 -14.34
CA GLU A 318 -6.38 -2.53 -13.38
C GLU A 318 -7.70 -3.23 -13.74
N PHE A 319 -8.05 -3.27 -15.03
CA PHE A 319 -9.24 -3.98 -15.52
C PHE A 319 -9.18 -5.49 -15.22
N LEU A 320 -8.02 -6.12 -15.46
CA LEU A 320 -7.80 -7.51 -15.10
C LEU A 320 -7.92 -7.74 -13.59
N HIS A 321 -7.30 -6.86 -12.79
CA HIS A 321 -7.38 -6.93 -11.33
C HIS A 321 -8.82 -6.78 -10.83
N CYS A 322 -9.57 -5.81 -11.36
CA CYS A 322 -10.97 -5.57 -11.03
C CYS A 322 -11.83 -6.81 -11.36
N THR A 323 -11.59 -7.42 -12.53
CA THR A 323 -12.27 -8.66 -12.95
C THR A 323 -11.96 -9.82 -12.00
N GLU A 324 -10.69 -9.99 -11.61
CA GLU A 324 -10.26 -11.03 -10.67
C GLU A 324 -10.90 -10.87 -9.27
N VAL A 325 -10.82 -9.67 -8.70
CA VAL A 325 -11.40 -9.39 -7.36
C VAL A 325 -12.93 -9.56 -7.37
N ASN A 326 -13.62 -9.15 -8.45
CA ASN A 326 -15.06 -9.38 -8.58
C ASN A 326 -15.39 -10.88 -8.65
N ASN A 327 -14.62 -11.67 -9.41
CA ASN A 327 -14.79 -13.12 -9.49
C ASN A 327 -14.54 -13.81 -8.13
N GLU A 328 -13.54 -13.37 -7.36
CA GLU A 328 -13.30 -13.86 -6.00
C GLU A 328 -14.47 -13.53 -5.06
N LEU A 329 -15.00 -12.32 -5.16
CA LEU A 329 -16.15 -11.89 -4.36
C LEU A 329 -17.40 -12.72 -4.67
N GLU A 330 -17.68 -13.01 -5.94
CA GLU A 330 -18.81 -13.86 -6.34
C GLU A 330 -18.66 -15.29 -5.85
N LYS A 331 -17.45 -15.87 -5.95
CA LYS A 331 -17.16 -17.21 -5.40
C LYS A 331 -17.34 -17.25 -3.89
N LEU A 332 -16.89 -16.21 -3.18
CA LEU A 332 -17.07 -16.13 -1.73
C LEU A 332 -18.54 -15.95 -1.34
N ARG A 333 -19.29 -15.12 -2.06
CA ARG A 333 -20.72 -14.90 -1.81
C ARG A 333 -21.53 -16.18 -2.05
N SER A 334 -21.29 -16.87 -3.16
CA SER A 334 -21.98 -18.14 -3.47
C SER A 334 -21.68 -19.22 -2.43
N PHE A 335 -20.41 -19.38 -2.04
CA PHE A 335 -20.00 -20.30 -0.98
C PHE A 335 -20.65 -19.93 0.36
N TYR A 336 -20.62 -18.65 0.71
CA TYR A 336 -21.23 -18.14 1.93
C TYR A 336 -22.75 -18.38 1.95
N THR A 337 -23.48 -18.07 0.88
CA THR A 337 -24.94 -18.31 0.85
C THR A 337 -25.33 -19.78 1.04
N SER A 338 -24.48 -20.72 0.60
CA SER A 338 -24.74 -22.16 0.75
C SER A 338 -24.43 -22.66 2.17
N GLU A 339 -23.27 -22.32 2.74
CA GLU A 339 -22.84 -22.86 4.04
C GLU A 339 -23.53 -22.15 5.23
N MET A 340 -23.94 -20.89 5.04
CA MET A 340 -24.50 -20.06 6.11
C MET A 340 -25.91 -20.47 6.53
N GLY A 341 -26.74 -20.93 5.59
CA GLY A 341 -28.13 -21.29 5.89
C GLY A 341 -28.17 -22.40 6.96
N GLU A 342 -27.47 -23.49 6.67
CA GLU A 342 -27.39 -24.66 7.56
C GLU A 342 -26.77 -24.31 8.92
N LYS A 343 -25.59 -23.65 8.93
CA LYS A 343 -24.90 -23.31 10.18
C LYS A 343 -25.63 -22.27 11.03
N LYS A 344 -26.44 -21.41 10.40
CA LYS A 344 -27.23 -20.41 11.13
C LYS A 344 -28.42 -21.04 11.83
N GLU A 345 -29.10 -21.96 11.15
CA GLU A 345 -30.16 -22.77 11.77
C GLU A 345 -29.61 -23.58 12.96
N GLU A 346 -28.46 -24.24 12.78
CA GLU A 346 -27.77 -24.96 13.88
C GLU A 346 -27.43 -24.04 15.06
N LEU A 347 -26.91 -22.83 14.78
CA LEU A 347 -26.57 -21.86 15.82
C LEU A 347 -27.80 -21.38 16.59
N ASP A 348 -28.91 -21.14 15.88
CA ASP A 348 -30.15 -20.69 16.49
C ASP A 348 -30.75 -21.81 17.36
N GLU A 349 -30.71 -23.07 16.91
CA GLU A 349 -31.07 -24.21 17.74
C GLU A 349 -30.20 -24.35 19.01
N MET A 350 -28.88 -24.15 18.90
CA MET A 350 -27.98 -24.21 20.05
C MET A 350 -28.29 -23.10 21.06
N LYS A 351 -28.61 -21.89 20.59
CA LYS A 351 -29.02 -20.77 21.45
C LYS A 351 -30.33 -21.05 22.18
N ASP A 352 -31.32 -21.61 21.50
CA ASP A 352 -32.60 -21.99 22.11
C ASP A 352 -32.41 -23.07 23.18
N LYS A 353 -31.57 -24.09 22.90
CA LYS A 353 -31.19 -25.13 23.87
C LYS A 353 -30.47 -24.53 25.09
N LEU A 354 -29.55 -23.59 24.87
CA LEU A 354 -28.85 -22.88 25.95
C LEU A 354 -29.82 -22.08 26.82
N ALA A 355 -30.73 -21.31 26.21
CA ALA A 355 -31.73 -20.51 26.92
C ALA A 355 -32.63 -21.39 27.81
N LEU A 356 -33.03 -22.57 27.33
CA LEU A 356 -33.81 -23.53 28.11
C LEU A 356 -33.02 -24.08 29.32
N ILE A 357 -31.72 -24.34 29.16
CA ILE A 357 -30.85 -24.80 30.25
C ILE A 357 -30.64 -23.68 31.29
N GLU A 358 -30.41 -22.45 30.84
CA GLU A 358 -30.28 -21.29 31.73
C GLU A 358 -31.58 -21.03 32.50
N GLN A 359 -32.73 -21.18 31.84
CA GLN A 359 -34.03 -21.15 32.50
C GLN A 359 -34.16 -22.24 33.56
N LYS A 360 -33.80 -23.50 33.27
CA LYS A 360 -33.85 -24.61 34.24
C LYS A 360 -32.93 -24.38 35.46
N LEU A 361 -31.77 -23.76 35.24
CA LEU A 361 -30.84 -23.37 36.31
C LEU A 361 -31.41 -22.21 37.15
N GLY A 362 -32.08 -21.24 36.53
CA GLY A 362 -32.71 -20.10 37.21
C GLY A 362 -34.00 -20.44 37.98
N PHE A 363 -34.85 -21.32 37.44
CA PHE A 363 -36.12 -21.74 38.07
C PHE A 363 -35.93 -22.58 39.34
N ARG A 364 -34.74 -23.15 39.59
CA ARG A 364 -34.45 -23.93 40.80
C ARG A 364 -33.76 -23.13 41.92
N GLN A 365 -33.39 -21.87 41.68
CA GLN A 365 -32.78 -21.03 42.71
C GLN A 365 -33.76 -20.39 43.70
N LEU A 366 -35.10 -20.58 43.60
CA LEU A 366 -36.15 -20.43 44.65
C LEU A 366 -37.51 -20.88 44.05
N PRO A 367 -38.50 -21.48 44.77
CA PRO A 367 -38.78 -21.39 46.22
C PRO A 367 -39.06 -22.75 46.96
N GLN A 368 -38.72 -22.85 48.26
CA GLN A 368 -39.36 -23.82 49.18
C GLN A 368 -40.53 -23.15 49.94
N VAL A 369 -41.71 -23.35 49.36
CA VAL A 369 -43.08 -23.46 49.90
C VAL A 369 -43.36 -23.02 51.36
N VAL A 370 -44.24 -22.02 51.47
CA VAL A 370 -45.20 -21.81 52.58
C VAL A 370 -46.40 -22.73 52.40
N GLN A 371 -46.82 -23.49 53.42
CA GLN A 371 -48.22 -23.88 53.73
C GLN A 371 -48.27 -24.57 55.11
N LYS A 372 -48.63 -23.85 56.19
CA LYS A 372 -49.97 -23.65 56.79
C LYS A 372 -50.72 -24.92 57.19
N ASN A 373 -50.95 -25.09 58.49
CA ASN A 373 -52.15 -25.73 59.05
C ASN A 373 -52.74 -24.83 60.14
N VAL A 374 -53.98 -24.38 59.89
CA VAL A 374 -54.92 -23.83 60.87
C VAL A 374 -56.09 -24.81 60.90
N ILE A 375 -56.40 -25.46 62.03
CA ILE A 375 -57.77 -25.85 62.44
C ILE A 375 -57.85 -25.83 63.98
N HIS A 376 -58.97 -25.23 64.44
CA HIS A 376 -59.46 -24.85 65.78
C HIS A 376 -59.82 -25.97 66.77
N LEU A 377 -59.81 -25.64 68.08
CA LEU A 377 -60.80 -26.01 69.13
C LEU A 377 -60.61 -25.01 70.30
N LEU A 378 -61.43 -23.97 70.49
CA LEU A 378 -62.72 -23.90 71.22
C LEU A 378 -62.77 -24.70 72.54
N LEU A 379 -62.34 -24.06 73.64
CA LEU A 379 -63.16 -23.66 74.80
C LEU A 379 -62.35 -22.71 75.70
#